data_AF-A0A2M8AI76-F1
#
_entry.id   AF-A0A2M8AI76-F1
#
_cell.length_a   1.000
_cell.length_b   1.000
_cell.length_c   1.000
_cell.angle_alpha   90.00
_cell.angle_beta   90.00
_cell.angle_gamma   90.00
#
_symmetry.space_group_name_H-M   'P 1'
#
loop_
_entity.id
_entity.type
_entity.pdbx_description
1 polymer ?
#
loop_
_entity_poly.entity_id
_entity_poly.type
_entity_poly.pdbx_seq_one_letter_code
_entity_poly.pdbx_strand_id
1 'polypeptide(L)'
;MPKSDKLIIKHIPDFLDYCEVEKGLANRTQEDYQHYLKKFILWLKNNKKEGLLPHELTPDDIWAYRLYLSRYTNEKGHSLK
;
A
#
# COMPACT_ATOMS: atom_id res chain seq x y z
N MET A 1 4.82 19.24 -8.51
CA MET A 1 5.37 17.92 -8.88
C MET A 1 4.69 17.46 -10.16
N PRO A 2 5.42 16.93 -11.15
CA PRO A 2 4.80 16.33 -12.32
C PRO A 2 3.93 15.14 -11.89
N LYS A 3 2.78 14.97 -12.54
CA LYS A 3 1.91 13.82 -12.34
C LYS A 3 2.56 12.61 -13.00
N SER A 4 2.61 11.50 -12.27
CA SER A 4 3.08 10.23 -12.83
C SER A 4 1.95 9.53 -13.57
N ASP A 5 2.25 9.01 -14.77
CA ASP A 5 1.38 8.14 -15.57
C ASP A 5 1.59 6.65 -15.26
N LYS A 6 2.53 6.34 -14.36
CA LYS A 6 2.77 4.98 -13.87
C LYS A 6 1.76 4.68 -12.74
N LEU A 7 1.15 3.50 -12.79
CA LEU A 7 0.20 3.02 -11.78
C LEU A 7 0.80 3.06 -10.37
N ILE A 8 0.00 3.41 -9.36
CA ILE A 8 0.47 3.50 -7.96
C ILE A 8 1.11 2.19 -7.47
N ILE A 9 0.55 1.05 -7.86
CA ILE A 9 1.07 -0.28 -7.50
C ILE A 9 2.48 -0.51 -8.07
N LYS A 10 2.78 0.07 -9.24
CA LYS A 10 4.07 -0.10 -9.91
C LYS A 10 5.18 0.76 -9.27
N HIS A 11 4.84 1.73 -8.43
CA HIS A 11 5.81 2.52 -7.66
C HIS A 11 6.26 1.82 -6.37
N ILE A 12 5.58 0.74 -5.96
CA ILE A 12 5.87 0.06 -4.68
C ILE A 12 7.28 -0.55 -4.65
N PRO A 13 7.79 -1.25 -5.69
CA PRO A 13 9.16 -1.75 -5.69
C PRO A 13 10.18 -0.60 -5.57
N ASP A 14 10.04 0.45 -6.41
CA ASP A 14 10.92 1.62 -6.37
C ASP A 14 10.95 2.28 -4.97
N PHE A 15 9.82 2.31 -4.26
CA PHE A 15 9.73 2.83 -2.91
C PHE A 15 10.47 1.94 -1.88
N LEU A 16 10.37 0.62 -2.01
CA LEU A 16 11.08 -0.30 -1.11
C LEU A 16 12.60 -0.24 -1.35
N ASP A 17 13.03 -0.19 -2.62
CA ASP A 17 14.44 -0.01 -2.99
C ASP A 17 14.99 1.32 -2.44
N TYR A 18 14.20 2.40 -2.52
CA TYR A 18 14.53 3.68 -1.89
C TYR A 18 14.67 3.56 -0.37
N CYS A 19 13.77 2.83 0.29
CA CYS A 19 13.85 2.57 1.73
C CYS A 19 15.11 1.77 2.11
N GLU A 20 15.54 0.83 1.28
CA GLU A 20 16.74 0.04 1.50
C GLU A 20 18.02 0.85 1.26
N VAL A 21 18.18 1.40 0.06
CA VAL A 21 19.45 1.96 -0.41
C VAL A 21 19.65 3.40 0.08
N GLU A 22 18.64 4.25 -0.10
CA GLU A 22 18.77 5.69 0.18
C GLU A 22 18.49 6.03 1.64
N LYS A 23 17.56 5.31 2.27
CA LYS A 23 17.21 5.52 3.68
C LYS A 23 17.98 4.61 4.64
N GLY A 24 18.61 3.53 4.14
CA GLY A 24 19.33 2.58 4.98
C GLY A 24 18.45 1.93 6.05
N LEU A 25 17.16 1.72 5.76
CA LEU A 25 16.24 1.13 6.74
C LEU A 25 16.60 -0.34 6.98
N ALA A 26 16.47 -0.78 8.23
CA ALA A 26 16.69 -2.17 8.58
C ALA A 26 15.75 -3.11 7.80
N ASN A 27 16.23 -4.31 7.45
CA ASN A 27 15.47 -5.31 6.68
C ASN A 27 14.09 -5.57 7.28
N ARG A 28 14.00 -5.68 8.61
CA ARG A 28 12.73 -5.85 9.34
C ARG A 28 11.70 -4.76 8.98
N THR A 29 12.13 -3.51 8.92
CA THR A 29 11.26 -2.37 8.59
C THR A 29 10.78 -2.44 7.13
N GLN A 30 11.64 -2.88 6.21
CA GLN A 30 11.27 -3.07 4.81
C GLN A 30 10.27 -4.22 4.64
N GLU A 31 10.48 -5.34 5.33
CA GLU A 31 9.54 -6.47 5.38
C GLU A 31 8.16 -6.02 5.91
N ASP A 32 8.14 -5.22 6.97
CA ASP A 32 6.90 -4.65 7.52
C ASP A 32 6.21 -3.73 6.49
N TYR A 33 6.96 -2.86 5.82
CA TYR A 33 6.41 -1.99 4.78
C TYR A 33 5.85 -2.79 3.60
N GLN A 34 6.58 -3.80 3.13
CA GLN A 34 6.11 -4.70 2.09
C GLN A 34 4.82 -5.41 2.52
N HIS A 35 4.74 -5.88 3.77
CA HIS A 35 3.56 -6.53 4.32
C HIS A 35 2.35 -5.59 4.33
N TYR A 36 2.51 -4.34 4.77
CA TYR A 36 1.43 -3.36 4.78
C TYR A 36 1.01 -2.93 3.37
N LEU A 37 1.96 -2.68 2.48
CA LEU A 37 1.69 -2.31 1.08
C LEU A 37 1.00 -3.44 0.32
N LYS A 38 1.31 -4.70 0.62
CA LYS A 38 0.61 -5.86 0.04
C LYS A 38 -0.89 -5.85 0.39
N LYS A 39 -1.27 -5.46 1.60
CA LYS A 39 -2.70 -5.30 1.98
C LYS A 39 -3.37 -4.19 1.19
N PHE A 40 -2.67 -3.06 0.98
CA PHE A 40 -3.18 -1.96 0.15
C PHE A 40 -3.40 -2.41 -1.31
N ILE A 41 -2.45 -3.13 -1.90
CA ILE A 41 -2.59 -3.69 -3.26
C ILE A 41 -3.79 -4.62 -3.35
N LEU A 42 -3.96 -5.52 -2.36
CA LEU A 42 -5.10 -6.45 -2.34
C LEU A 42 -6.43 -5.68 -2.25
N TRP A 43 -6.50 -4.65 -1.41
CA TRP A 43 -7.68 -3.81 -1.32
C TRP A 43 -7.98 -3.09 -2.64
N LEU A 44 -6.98 -2.52 -3.32
CA LEU A 44 -7.17 -1.90 -4.64
C LEU A 44 -7.75 -2.89 -5.65
N LYS A 45 -7.20 -4.10 -5.73
CA LYS A 45 -7.70 -5.17 -6.62
C LYS A 45 -9.15 -5.55 -6.31
N ASN A 46 -9.47 -5.75 -5.03
CA ASN A 46 -10.83 -6.11 -4.61
C ASN A 46 -11.87 -5.02 -4.93
N ASN A 47 -11.43 -3.76 -4.99
CA ASN A 47 -12.27 -2.61 -5.35
C ASN A 47 -12.14 -2.20 -6.83
N LYS A 48 -11.49 -3.02 -7.68
CA LYS A 48 -11.26 -2.75 -9.10
C LYS A 48 -10.53 -1.43 -9.38
N LYS A 49 -9.63 -1.03 -8.46
CA LYS A 49 -8.82 0.20 -8.50
C LYS A 49 -7.34 -0.07 -8.80
N GLU A 50 -7.03 -1.19 -9.45
CA GLU A 50 -5.65 -1.55 -9.82
C GLU A 50 -5.00 -0.63 -10.88
N GLY A 51 -5.83 0.08 -11.66
CA GLY A 51 -5.41 1.09 -12.62
C GLY A 51 -5.19 2.50 -12.04
N LEU A 52 -5.28 2.67 -10.72
CA LEU A 52 -5.19 3.98 -10.07
C LEU A 52 -3.80 4.60 -10.24
N LEU A 53 -3.75 5.85 -10.69
CA LEU A 53 -2.53 6.66 -10.72
C LEU A 53 -2.29 7.35 -9.35
N PRO A 54 -1.03 7.64 -8.96
CA PRO A 54 -0.74 8.25 -7.67
C PRO A 54 -1.49 9.56 -7.40
N HIS A 55 -1.74 10.35 -8.45
CA HIS A 55 -2.41 11.64 -8.35
C HIS A 55 -3.95 11.53 -8.36
N GLU A 56 -4.48 10.34 -8.60
CA GLU A 56 -5.93 10.04 -8.54
C GLU A 56 -6.32 9.46 -7.17
N LEU A 57 -5.37 9.14 -6.31
CA LEU A 57 -5.65 8.67 -4.96
C LEU A 57 -6.30 9.79 -4.14
N THR A 58 -7.55 9.58 -3.73
CA THR A 58 -8.36 10.60 -3.05
C THR A 58 -8.42 10.38 -1.53
N PRO A 59 -8.81 11.40 -0.74
CA PRO A 59 -9.13 11.22 0.68
C PRO A 59 -10.21 10.16 0.94
N ASP A 60 -11.18 10.02 0.02
CA ASP A 60 -12.24 9.01 0.12
C ASP A 60 -11.68 7.59 -0.03
N ASP A 61 -10.71 7.39 -0.92
CA ASP A 61 -9.98 6.12 -1.03
C ASP A 61 -9.25 5.77 0.27
N ILE A 62 -8.61 6.77 0.89
CA ILE A 62 -7.92 6.59 2.18
C ILE A 62 -8.92 6.22 3.27
N TRP A 63 -10.08 6.88 3.32
CA TRP A 63 -11.12 6.56 4.30
C TRP A 63 -11.68 5.16 4.09
N ALA A 64 -11.98 4.78 2.85
CA ALA A 64 -12.48 3.45 2.51
C ALA A 64 -11.45 2.35 2.82
N TYR A 65 -10.17 2.62 2.59
CA TYR A 65 -9.09 1.71 2.95
C TYR A 65 -8.96 1.56 4.47
N ARG A 66 -9.04 2.66 5.25
CA ARG A 66 -9.06 2.60 6.72
C ARG A 66 -10.25 1.79 7.24
N LEU A 67 -11.43 1.95 6.65
CA LEU A 67 -12.61 1.16 7.00
C LEU A 67 -12.44 -0.32 6.66
N TYR A 68 -11.79 -0.64 5.55
CA TYR A 68 -11.41 -2.00 5.22
C TYR A 68 -10.48 -2.59 6.27
N LEU A 69 -9.43 -1.86 6.67
CA LEU A 69 -8.47 -2.32 7.67
C LEU A 69 -9.12 -2.52 9.05
N SER A 70 -10.06 -1.66 9.46
CA SER A 70 -10.73 -1.79 10.76
C SER A 70 -11.61 -3.04 10.86
N ARG A 71 -12.08 -3.54 9.70
CA ARG A 71 -12.87 -4.77 9.58
C ARG A 71 -12.03 -5.99 9.19
N TYR A 72 -10.76 -5.80 8.87
CA TYR A 72 -9.89 -6.86 8.41
C TYR A 72 -9.59 -7.85 9.54
N THR A 73 -9.83 -9.13 9.27
CA THR A 73 -9.40 -10.26 10.08
C THR A 73 -8.39 -11.08 9.30
N ASN A 74 -7.33 -11.52 9.98
CA ASN A 74 -6.38 -12.45 9.38
C ASN A 74 -6.97 -13.87 9.31
N GLU A 75 -6.24 -14.79 8.69
CA GLU A 75 -6.64 -16.20 8.54
C GLU A 75 -6.87 -16.92 9.88
N LYS A 76 -6.34 -16.37 10.98
CA LYS A 76 -6.53 -16.87 12.35
C LYS A 76 -7.69 -16.18 13.08
N GLY A 77 -8.49 -15.36 12.39
CA GLY A 77 -9.62 -14.62 12.95
C GLY A 77 -9.23 -13.42 13.82
N HIS A 78 -7.95 -13.06 13.90
CA HIS A 78 -7.51 -11.90 14.67
C HIS A 78 -7.61 -10.63 13.82
N SER A 79 -8.15 -9.58 14.41
CA SER A 79 -8.09 -8.24 13.83
C SER A 79 -6.67 -7.67 13.91
N LEU A 80 -6.42 -6.57 13.19
CA LEU A 80 -5.20 -5.79 13.32
C LEU A 80 -5.22 -5.11 14.70
N LYS A 81 -4.66 -5.78 15.72
CA LYS A 81 -4.39 -5.24 17.05
C LYS A 81 -2.90 -5.11 17.26
#